data_AF-A0A1V6N198-F1
#
_entry.id   AF-A0A1V6N198-F1
#
_cell.length_a   1.000
_cell.length_b   1.000
_cell.length_c   1.000
_cell.angle_alpha   90.00
_cell.angle_beta   90.00
_cell.angle_gamma   90.00
#
_symmetry.space_group_name_H-M   'P 1'
#
loop_
_entity.id
_entity.type
_entity.pdbx_description
1 polymer ?
#
loop_
_entity_poly.entity_id
_entity_poly.type
_entity_poly.pdbx_seq_one_letter_code
_entity_poly.pdbx_strand_id
1 'polypeptide(L)'
;MGKSKLSAKSLLNEISYKKHLKNKKTILVNNLRVCKEDFEIKNLDILESENSHKTEKIKGKNQIKKEIGFENLKDLLDNTSSCQISDALNKLTRRNGVLKGLKSINSKTAYGRVVTVESSSDDWGTSLLGIDACKKGNILFIKTNGPSSAVWGELTSTCSGEKGISGTVIWGATRDINFVSENNYPVFAKETIPNAGNALGLGKVNIPIKISETPEIIIKNGDFIFGDKSGVVHVPQELFCDVMIKTLEIKANETNIISEIKKGKPLSQIVGLKDKLE
;
A
#
# COMPACT_ATOMS: atom_id res chain seq x y z
N MET A 1 -22.07 -1.65 1.74
CA MET A 1 -22.07 -0.29 2.33
C MET A 1 -20.64 0.17 2.50
N GLY A 2 -20.16 1.06 1.63
CA GLY A 2 -18.80 1.61 1.76
C GLY A 2 -18.75 2.53 2.98
N LYS A 3 -17.76 2.36 3.86
CA LYS A 3 -17.46 3.35 4.89
C LYS A 3 -17.30 4.71 4.18
N SER A 4 -18.05 5.73 4.60
CA SER A 4 -17.82 7.08 4.14
C SER A 4 -16.37 7.44 4.45
N LYS A 5 -15.55 7.77 3.43
CA LYS A 5 -14.17 8.19 3.66
C LYS A 5 -14.17 9.36 4.64
N LEU A 6 -13.39 9.26 5.72
CA LEU A 6 -13.26 10.32 6.71
C LEU A 6 -12.77 11.59 6.02
N SER A 7 -13.39 12.73 6.36
CA SER A 7 -12.84 14.03 5.96
C SER A 7 -11.44 14.19 6.57
N ALA A 8 -10.52 14.89 5.90
CA ALA A 8 -9.17 15.05 6.43
C ALA A 8 -9.15 15.74 7.81
N LYS A 9 -10.11 16.64 8.07
CA LYS A 9 -10.27 17.27 9.39
C LYS A 9 -10.66 16.25 10.46
N SER A 10 -11.57 15.32 10.16
CA SER A 10 -11.94 14.24 11.09
C SER A 10 -10.75 13.33 11.37
N LEU A 11 -10.09 12.87 10.30
CA LEU A 11 -8.91 12.02 10.38
C LEU A 11 -7.79 12.68 11.22
N LEU A 12 -7.49 13.95 10.97
CA LEU A 12 -6.46 14.67 11.73
C LEU A 12 -6.84 14.86 13.19
N ASN A 13 -8.13 15.08 13.51
CA ASN A 13 -8.57 15.20 14.90
C ASN A 13 -8.44 13.88 15.66
N GLU A 14 -8.75 12.75 15.02
CA GLU A 14 -8.55 11.40 15.55
C GLU A 14 -7.07 11.15 15.84
N ILE A 15 -6.21 11.41 14.85
CA ILE A 15 -4.74 11.26 14.98
C ILE A 15 -4.15 12.20 16.04
N SER A 16 -4.65 13.44 16.15
CA SER A 16 -4.13 14.50 17.04
C SER A 16 -4.69 14.43 18.47
N TYR A 17 -5.23 13.29 18.91
CA TYR A 17 -5.88 13.15 20.21
C TYR A 17 -4.95 13.52 21.39
N LYS A 18 -5.24 14.63 22.09
CA LYS A 18 -4.35 15.29 23.07
C LYS A 18 -3.78 14.37 24.16
N LYS A 19 -4.57 13.43 24.70
CA LYS A 19 -4.14 12.54 25.79
C LYS A 19 -3.07 11.55 25.33
N HIS A 20 -3.17 11.07 24.08
CA HIS A 20 -2.19 10.16 23.46
C HIS A 20 -0.85 10.84 23.18
N LEU A 21 -0.88 12.13 22.86
CA LEU A 21 0.32 12.92 22.52
C LEU A 21 1.16 13.34 23.73
N LYS A 22 0.66 13.15 24.96
CA LYS A 22 1.37 13.58 26.18
C LYS A 22 2.72 12.86 26.28
N ASN A 23 3.79 13.65 26.39
CA ASN A 23 5.19 13.18 26.46
C ASN A 23 5.71 12.48 25.19
N LYS A 24 5.06 12.66 24.03
CA LYS A 24 5.55 12.15 22.75
C LYS A 24 6.25 13.24 21.95
N LYS A 25 7.15 12.84 21.05
CA LYS A 25 7.71 13.74 20.03
C LYS A 25 6.66 13.98 18.95
N THR A 26 6.21 15.22 18.81
CA THR A 26 5.15 15.61 17.86
C THR A 26 5.66 16.53 16.77
N ILE A 27 5.01 16.50 15.62
CA ILE A 27 5.14 17.48 14.53
C ILE A 27 3.80 18.19 14.31
N LEU A 28 3.81 19.31 13.56
CA LEU A 28 2.59 20.04 13.21
C LEU A 28 2.14 19.70 11.79
N VAL A 29 0.88 19.31 11.63
CA VAL A 29 0.21 19.12 10.34
C VAL A 29 -1.12 19.88 10.38
N ASN A 30 -1.29 20.89 9.52
CA ASN A 30 -2.46 21.79 9.53
C ASN A 30 -2.83 22.31 10.94
N ASN A 31 -1.83 22.80 11.69
CA ASN A 31 -1.97 23.30 13.07
C ASN A 31 -2.37 22.25 14.12
N LEU A 32 -2.41 20.96 13.76
CA LEU A 32 -2.66 19.84 14.68
C LEU A 32 -1.36 19.10 14.97
N ARG A 33 -1.20 18.64 16.22
CA ARG A 33 0.02 17.92 16.65
C ARG A 33 -0.17 16.44 16.38
N VAL A 34 0.75 15.83 15.63
CA VAL A 34 0.72 14.39 15.34
C VAL A 34 2.01 13.74 15.81
N CYS A 35 1.96 12.47 16.23
CA CYS A 35 3.13 11.74 16.68
C CYS A 35 3.79 11.00 15.50
N LYS A 36 5.09 11.20 15.29
CA LYS A 36 5.83 10.55 14.19
C LYS A 36 5.86 9.02 14.34
N GLU A 37 5.98 8.53 15.58
CA GLU A 37 6.06 7.10 15.91
C GLU A 37 4.79 6.32 15.52
N ASP A 38 3.65 7.00 15.41
CA ASP A 38 2.39 6.38 14.99
C ASP A 38 2.44 5.97 13.50
N PHE A 39 3.35 6.55 12.70
CA PHE A 39 3.47 6.28 11.27
C PHE A 39 4.71 5.45 10.92
N GLU A 40 5.27 4.74 11.88
CA GLU A 40 6.39 3.83 11.64
C GLU A 40 5.90 2.50 11.04
N ILE A 41 6.69 1.93 10.13
CA ILE A 41 6.33 0.69 9.44
C ILE A 41 6.14 -0.49 10.40
N LYS A 42 6.78 -0.46 11.59
CA LYS A 42 6.63 -1.46 12.66
C LYS A 42 5.21 -1.54 13.22
N ASN A 43 4.39 -0.51 13.04
CA ASN A 43 3.00 -0.56 13.48
C ASN A 43 2.19 -1.55 12.64
N LEU A 44 2.63 -1.89 11.42
CA LEU A 44 2.06 -2.98 10.62
C LEU A 44 2.34 -4.39 11.20
N ASP A 45 3.26 -4.53 12.16
CA ASP A 45 3.54 -5.82 12.82
C ASP A 45 2.30 -6.39 13.51
N ILE A 46 1.32 -5.56 13.88
CA ILE A 46 0.06 -6.04 14.48
C ILE A 46 -0.66 -6.97 13.51
N LEU A 47 -0.74 -6.59 12.22
CA LEU A 47 -1.33 -7.42 11.17
C LEU A 47 -0.64 -8.78 11.04
N GLU A 48 0.69 -8.82 11.22
CA GLU A 48 1.48 -10.05 11.17
C GLU A 48 1.30 -10.93 12.43
N SER A 49 1.03 -10.31 13.59
CA SER A 49 1.01 -10.98 14.89
C SER A 49 -0.31 -11.65 15.26
N GLU A 50 -1.43 -11.30 14.61
CA GLU A 50 -2.76 -11.87 14.91
C GLU A 50 -2.88 -13.38 14.61
N ASN A 51 -1.85 -14.01 14.04
CA ASN A 51 -1.74 -15.48 13.93
C ASN A 51 -1.23 -16.19 15.19
N SER A 52 -0.75 -15.46 16.22
CA SER A 52 0.06 -16.08 17.27
C SER A 52 -0.64 -16.42 18.59
N HIS A 53 -1.78 -15.83 18.98
CA HIS A 53 -2.37 -16.15 20.29
C HIS A 53 -3.90 -16.07 20.36
N LYS A 54 -4.52 -17.21 20.72
CA LYS A 54 -5.74 -17.23 21.53
C LYS A 54 -5.54 -16.28 22.72
N THR A 55 -6.41 -15.29 22.82
CA THR A 55 -6.80 -14.54 24.03
C THR A 55 -5.90 -14.72 25.26
N GLU A 56 -5.08 -13.71 25.58
CA GLU A 56 -4.80 -13.37 26.98
C GLU A 56 -4.81 -11.84 27.16
N LYS A 57 -5.80 -11.39 27.93
CA LYS A 57 -6.03 -10.00 28.32
C LYS A 57 -5.09 -9.64 29.48
N ILE A 58 -3.91 -9.08 29.20
CA ILE A 58 -3.24 -8.14 30.10
C ILE A 58 -2.61 -7.03 29.25
N LYS A 59 -3.38 -5.97 28.98
CA LYS A 59 -2.91 -4.84 28.17
C LYS A 59 -1.84 -4.03 28.92
N GLY A 60 -0.57 -4.25 28.61
CA GLY A 60 0.53 -3.39 29.06
C GLY A 60 0.52 -2.01 28.36
N LYS A 61 1.08 -0.97 29.00
CA LYS A 61 1.19 0.39 28.43
C LYS A 61 1.88 0.41 27.04
N ASN A 62 2.84 -0.47 26.80
CA ASN A 62 3.53 -0.59 25.51
C ASN A 62 2.64 -1.20 24.43
N GLN A 63 1.81 -2.17 24.77
CA GLN A 63 0.85 -2.78 23.84
C GLN A 63 -0.22 -1.77 23.42
N ILE A 64 -0.76 -1.01 24.38
CA ILE A 64 -1.73 0.07 24.10
C ILE A 64 -1.13 1.14 23.17
N LYS A 65 0.14 1.52 23.37
CA LYS A 65 0.83 2.48 22.49
C LYS A 65 0.99 1.93 21.06
N LYS A 66 1.32 0.65 20.92
CA LYS A 66 1.44 -0.03 19.62
C LYS A 66 0.08 -0.11 18.91
N GLU A 67 -0.98 -0.44 19.65
CA GLU A 67 -2.37 -0.45 19.15
C GLU A 67 -2.79 0.92 18.59
N ILE A 68 -2.61 2.01 19.35
CA ILE A 68 -2.99 3.35 18.87
C ILE A 68 -2.15 3.79 17.66
N GLY A 69 -0.84 3.49 17.66
CA GLY A 69 0.01 3.79 16.52
C GLY A 69 -0.45 3.07 15.25
N PHE A 70 -0.80 1.79 15.38
CA PHE A 70 -1.39 1.01 14.30
C PHE A 70 -2.74 1.57 13.84
N GLU A 71 -3.64 1.91 14.76
CA GLU A 71 -4.94 2.52 14.43
C GLU A 71 -4.77 3.81 13.61
N ASN A 72 -3.94 4.75 14.09
CA ASN A 72 -3.66 6.00 13.39
C ASN A 72 -3.06 5.77 11.98
N LEU A 73 -2.11 4.83 11.85
CA LEU A 73 -1.54 4.47 10.56
C LEU A 73 -2.59 3.85 9.64
N LYS A 74 -3.39 2.93 10.17
CA LYS A 74 -4.45 2.25 9.43
C LYS A 74 -5.51 3.23 8.94
N ASP A 75 -5.93 4.18 9.78
CA ASP A 75 -6.90 5.20 9.41
C ASP A 75 -6.36 6.12 8.31
N LEU A 76 -5.07 6.47 8.35
CA LEU A 76 -4.43 7.18 7.23
C LEU A 76 -4.47 6.35 5.95
N LEU A 77 -4.03 5.09 6.01
CA LEU A 77 -3.93 4.21 4.84
C LEU A 77 -5.31 3.90 4.23
N ASP A 78 -6.33 3.68 5.05
CA ASP A 78 -7.71 3.44 4.59
C ASP A 78 -8.35 4.67 3.93
N ASN A 79 -7.83 5.86 4.22
CA ASN A 79 -8.39 7.13 3.74
C ASN A 79 -7.50 7.86 2.73
N THR A 80 -6.34 7.30 2.35
CA THR A 80 -5.46 7.88 1.33
C THR A 80 -5.68 7.22 -0.04
N SER A 81 -4.95 7.68 -1.06
CA SER A 81 -4.84 7.01 -2.36
C SER A 81 -3.38 6.77 -2.73
N SER A 82 -3.17 5.90 -3.71
CA SER A 82 -1.86 5.70 -4.35
C SER A 82 -1.29 7.01 -4.90
N CYS A 83 -2.13 7.88 -5.47
CA CYS A 83 -1.72 9.20 -5.96
C CYS A 83 -1.08 10.07 -4.85
N GLN A 84 -1.70 10.13 -3.67
CA GLN A 84 -1.21 10.94 -2.55
C GLN A 84 0.12 10.40 -2.01
N ILE A 85 0.28 9.07 -1.96
CA ILE A 85 1.53 8.42 -1.55
C ILE A 85 2.64 8.67 -2.58
N SER A 86 2.32 8.57 -3.88
CA SER A 86 3.24 8.87 -4.97
C SER A 86 3.71 10.33 -4.92
N ASP A 87 2.80 11.28 -4.72
CA ASP A 87 3.13 12.70 -4.60
C ASP A 87 4.00 13.00 -3.37
N ALA A 88 3.73 12.31 -2.25
CA ALA A 88 4.56 12.38 -1.05
C ALA A 88 5.99 11.92 -1.32
N LEU A 89 6.16 10.73 -1.91
CA LEU A 89 7.46 10.18 -2.26
C LEU A 89 8.20 11.08 -3.26
N ASN A 90 7.50 11.61 -4.27
CA ASN A 90 8.08 12.49 -5.28
C ASN A 90 8.59 13.81 -4.67
N LYS A 91 7.83 14.40 -3.73
CA LYS A 91 8.27 15.61 -3.02
C LYS A 91 9.53 15.38 -2.19
N LEU A 92 9.70 14.19 -1.62
CA LEU A 92 10.84 13.85 -0.77
C LEU A 92 12.07 13.41 -1.57
N THR A 93 11.89 12.73 -2.70
CA THR A 93 12.98 12.00 -3.37
C THR A 93 13.16 12.32 -4.85
N ARG A 94 12.23 13.08 -5.46
CA ARG A 94 12.12 13.26 -6.92
C ARG A 94 11.82 11.96 -7.69
N ARG A 95 11.38 10.91 -7.00
CA ARG A 95 10.87 9.65 -7.57
C ARG A 95 9.44 9.43 -7.10
N ASN A 96 8.56 8.95 -7.97
CA ASN A 96 7.13 8.77 -7.65
C ASN A 96 6.79 7.37 -7.11
N GLY A 97 7.70 6.39 -7.25
CA GLY A 97 7.48 5.01 -6.79
C GLY A 97 6.39 4.25 -7.56
N VAL A 98 5.82 4.84 -8.62
CA VAL A 98 4.77 4.21 -9.41
C VAL A 98 5.36 3.07 -10.20
N LEU A 99 4.78 1.88 -10.06
CA LEU A 99 5.14 0.70 -10.84
C LEU A 99 4.27 0.65 -12.11
N LYS A 100 4.85 0.99 -13.26
CA LYS A 100 4.12 1.27 -14.50
C LYS A 100 3.54 0.01 -15.16
N GLY A 101 2.31 0.16 -15.64
CA GLY A 101 1.59 -0.89 -16.37
C GLY A 101 0.84 -1.87 -15.48
N LEU A 102 1.00 -1.82 -14.15
CA LEU A 102 0.18 -2.60 -13.23
C LEU A 102 -1.21 -1.98 -13.11
N LYS A 103 -2.24 -2.81 -13.31
CA LYS A 103 -3.65 -2.43 -13.19
C LYS A 103 -4.33 -3.27 -12.13
N SER A 104 -5.26 -2.68 -11.39
CA SER A 104 -6.14 -3.42 -10.48
C SER A 104 -7.14 -4.24 -11.28
N ILE A 105 -7.24 -5.53 -10.99
CA ILE A 105 -8.15 -6.46 -11.69
C ILE A 105 -9.57 -6.38 -11.12
N ASN A 106 -9.71 -6.12 -9.82
CA ASN A 106 -10.99 -6.06 -9.10
C ASN A 106 -11.28 -4.72 -8.43
N SER A 107 -10.52 -3.67 -8.77
CA SER A 107 -10.67 -2.31 -8.22
C SER A 107 -10.61 -2.23 -6.68
N LYS A 108 -10.02 -3.24 -6.02
CA LYS A 108 -9.81 -3.25 -4.57
C LYS A 108 -8.54 -2.49 -4.20
N THR A 109 -8.49 -2.01 -2.96
CA THR A 109 -7.29 -1.42 -2.36
C THR A 109 -6.56 -2.46 -1.54
N ALA A 110 -5.23 -2.45 -1.63
CA ALA A 110 -4.37 -3.29 -0.82
C ALA A 110 -3.13 -2.51 -0.39
N TYR A 111 -2.65 -2.81 0.81
CA TYR A 111 -1.36 -2.31 1.26
C TYR A 111 -0.72 -3.26 2.26
N GLY A 112 0.60 -3.19 2.38
CA GLY A 112 1.33 -4.02 3.31
C GLY A 112 2.81 -4.11 2.98
N ARG A 113 3.54 -4.83 3.84
CA ARG A 113 4.94 -5.15 3.58
C ARG A 113 5.08 -6.20 2.51
N VAL A 114 6.08 -6.05 1.66
CA VAL A 114 6.30 -6.90 0.52
C VAL A 114 7.05 -8.17 0.90
N VAL A 115 6.54 -9.29 0.40
CA VAL A 115 7.29 -10.54 0.20
C VAL A 115 7.49 -10.70 -1.31
N THR A 116 8.72 -10.98 -1.71
CA THR A 116 9.15 -10.95 -3.12
C THR A 116 9.29 -12.35 -3.70
N VAL A 117 8.88 -12.52 -4.94
CA VAL A 117 9.04 -13.73 -5.75
C VAL A 117 9.52 -13.37 -7.15
N GLU A 118 10.55 -14.06 -7.63
CA GLU A 118 10.95 -14.05 -9.04
C GLU A 118 10.81 -15.46 -9.62
N SER A 119 10.08 -15.59 -10.72
CA SER A 119 9.80 -16.88 -11.37
C SER A 119 9.88 -16.76 -12.89
N SER A 120 9.91 -17.90 -13.58
CA SER A 120 9.58 -17.95 -15.00
C SER A 120 8.05 -17.90 -15.18
N SER A 121 7.56 -17.36 -16.30
CA SER A 121 6.13 -17.25 -16.57
C SER A 121 5.42 -18.60 -16.78
N ASP A 122 6.17 -19.66 -17.06
CA ASP A 122 5.68 -21.05 -17.15
C ASP A 122 5.73 -21.79 -15.80
N ASP A 123 6.08 -21.12 -14.71
CA ASP A 123 6.11 -21.69 -13.36
C ASP A 123 5.19 -20.93 -12.40
N TRP A 124 3.96 -21.43 -12.25
CA TRP A 124 3.03 -20.93 -11.23
C TRP A 124 3.26 -21.56 -9.85
N GLY A 125 4.06 -22.63 -9.76
CA GLY A 125 4.39 -23.30 -8.50
C GLY A 125 5.19 -22.41 -7.56
N THR A 126 6.07 -21.56 -8.09
CA THR A 126 6.81 -20.58 -7.27
C THR A 126 5.88 -19.55 -6.62
N SER A 127 4.73 -19.22 -7.24
CA SER A 127 3.72 -18.37 -6.59
C SER A 127 3.21 -18.99 -5.28
N LEU A 128 3.05 -20.31 -5.21
CA LEU A 128 2.64 -21.01 -3.98
C LEU A 128 3.70 -20.89 -2.89
N LEU A 129 4.98 -21.07 -3.23
CA LEU A 129 6.08 -20.87 -2.28
C LEU A 129 6.11 -19.44 -1.74
N GLY A 130 5.76 -18.46 -2.57
CA GLY A 130 5.56 -17.07 -2.16
C GLY A 130 4.41 -16.91 -1.17
N ILE A 131 3.26 -17.54 -1.44
CA ILE A 131 2.11 -17.56 -0.53
C ILE A 131 2.52 -18.18 0.80
N ASP A 132 3.28 -19.26 0.81
CA ASP A 132 3.78 -19.92 2.02
C ASP A 132 4.70 -19.03 2.86
N ALA A 133 5.56 -18.24 2.21
CA ALA A 133 6.43 -17.27 2.88
C ALA A 133 5.71 -16.04 3.44
N CYS A 134 4.54 -15.69 2.92
CA CYS A 134 3.76 -14.56 3.41
C CYS A 134 3.17 -14.80 4.80
N LYS A 135 3.15 -13.73 5.60
CA LYS A 135 2.32 -13.60 6.80
C LYS A 135 1.05 -12.81 6.50
N LYS A 136 0.10 -12.85 7.43
CA LYS A 136 -1.10 -12.01 7.40
C LYS A 136 -0.69 -10.54 7.27
N GLY A 137 -1.38 -9.81 6.39
CA GLY A 137 -1.11 -8.39 6.12
C GLY A 137 0.03 -8.10 5.13
N ASN A 138 0.73 -9.12 4.64
CA ASN A 138 1.75 -8.92 3.61
C ASN A 138 1.14 -8.68 2.22
N ILE A 139 1.91 -8.04 1.35
CA ILE A 139 1.67 -8.00 -0.09
C ILE A 139 2.65 -8.97 -0.74
N LEU A 140 2.13 -9.89 -1.55
CA LEU A 140 2.97 -10.75 -2.37
C LEU A 140 3.29 -10.04 -3.69
N PHE A 141 4.57 -9.80 -3.95
CA PHE A 141 5.05 -9.23 -5.22
C PHE A 141 5.73 -10.31 -6.05
N ILE A 142 5.15 -10.64 -7.21
CA ILE A 142 5.65 -11.66 -8.13
C ILE A 142 6.15 -10.98 -9.40
N LYS A 143 7.40 -11.23 -9.77
CA LYS A 143 7.96 -10.87 -11.07
C LYS A 143 8.18 -12.11 -11.92
N THR A 144 7.70 -12.04 -13.16
CA THR A 144 8.04 -13.03 -14.20
C THR A 144 8.97 -12.43 -15.26
N ASN A 145 9.63 -13.29 -16.03
CA ASN A 145 10.46 -12.94 -17.19
C ASN A 145 9.65 -12.49 -18.43
N GLY A 146 8.33 -12.35 -18.32
CA GLY A 146 7.45 -11.88 -19.38
C GLY A 146 6.02 -12.41 -19.22
N PRO A 147 5.07 -11.95 -20.05
CA PRO A 147 3.69 -12.42 -19.99
C PRO A 147 3.46 -13.51 -21.05
N SER A 148 4.19 -14.63 -21.03
CA SER A 148 3.85 -15.76 -21.93
C SER A 148 2.75 -16.67 -21.36
N SER A 149 2.57 -16.65 -20.04
CA SER A 149 1.57 -17.45 -19.31
C SER A 149 1.26 -16.77 -17.98
N ALA A 150 0.07 -17.04 -17.44
CA ALA A 150 -0.35 -16.57 -16.14
C ALA A 150 0.21 -17.45 -15.02
N VAL A 151 0.69 -16.79 -13.95
CA VAL A 151 1.21 -17.43 -12.73
C VAL A 151 0.27 -17.29 -11.53
N TRP A 152 -0.94 -16.76 -11.79
CA TRP A 152 -1.96 -16.45 -10.80
C TRP A 152 -3.36 -16.62 -11.38
N GLY A 153 -4.31 -17.06 -10.56
CA GLY A 153 -5.71 -17.24 -10.95
C GLY A 153 -6.62 -17.43 -9.73
N GLU A 154 -7.67 -18.23 -9.90
CA GLU A 154 -8.67 -18.49 -8.85
C GLU A 154 -8.05 -19.13 -7.61
N LEU A 155 -7.38 -20.28 -7.77
CA LEU A 155 -6.83 -21.05 -6.64
C LEU A 155 -5.85 -20.24 -5.78
N THR A 156 -4.94 -19.52 -6.43
CA THR A 156 -3.94 -18.68 -5.74
C THR A 156 -4.59 -17.49 -5.05
N SER A 157 -5.63 -16.90 -5.65
CA SER A 157 -6.39 -15.81 -5.01
C SER A 157 -7.15 -16.29 -3.79
N THR A 158 -7.79 -17.46 -3.88
CA THR A 158 -8.56 -18.06 -2.78
C THR A 158 -7.64 -18.38 -1.60
N CYS A 159 -6.56 -19.14 -1.80
CA CYS A 159 -5.69 -19.51 -0.68
C CYS A 159 -4.98 -18.30 -0.06
N SER A 160 -4.67 -17.27 -0.85
CA SER A 160 -4.06 -16.03 -0.32
C SER A 160 -5.04 -15.22 0.53
N GLY A 161 -6.31 -15.14 0.09
CA GLY A 161 -7.38 -14.52 0.86
C GLY A 161 -7.61 -15.22 2.20
N GLU A 162 -7.71 -16.55 2.19
CA GLU A 162 -7.87 -17.36 3.42
C GLU A 162 -6.67 -17.22 4.38
N LYS A 163 -5.45 -17.09 3.84
CA LYS A 163 -4.25 -16.85 4.65
C LYS A 163 -4.17 -15.42 5.20
N GLY A 164 -5.06 -14.51 4.78
CA GLY A 164 -5.08 -13.13 5.20
C GLY A 164 -3.94 -12.28 4.61
N ILE A 165 -3.40 -12.67 3.46
CA ILE A 165 -2.50 -11.81 2.68
C ILE A 165 -3.31 -10.58 2.21
N SER A 166 -2.73 -9.39 2.25
CA SER A 166 -3.44 -8.14 1.92
C SER A 166 -3.76 -8.01 0.43
N GLY A 167 -2.99 -8.67 -0.43
CA GLY A 167 -3.14 -8.61 -1.89
C GLY A 167 -1.89 -9.10 -2.63
N THR A 168 -2.03 -9.32 -3.94
CA THR A 168 -0.93 -9.75 -4.81
C THR A 168 -0.69 -8.74 -5.93
N VAL A 169 0.58 -8.41 -6.17
CA VAL A 169 1.05 -7.62 -7.30
C VAL A 169 1.88 -8.51 -8.22
N ILE A 170 1.51 -8.56 -9.49
CA ILE A 170 2.08 -9.48 -10.48
C ILE A 170 2.67 -8.64 -11.60
N TRP A 171 3.99 -8.46 -11.56
CA TRP A 171 4.76 -8.01 -12.71
C TRP A 171 4.85 -9.16 -13.73
N GLY A 172 3.72 -9.43 -14.38
CA GLY A 172 3.43 -10.61 -15.20
C GLY A 172 1.92 -10.68 -15.48
N ALA A 173 1.40 -11.89 -15.69
CA ALA A 173 0.00 -12.12 -16.06
C ALA A 173 -0.79 -12.89 -14.99
N THR A 174 -2.09 -12.60 -14.92
CA THR A 174 -3.10 -13.38 -14.18
C THR A 174 -4.11 -14.00 -15.15
N ARG A 175 -4.88 -14.99 -14.68
CA ARG A 175 -6.01 -15.60 -15.40
C ARG A 175 -7.27 -15.66 -14.53
N ASP A 176 -8.28 -16.39 -14.99
CA ASP A 176 -9.55 -16.63 -14.29
C ASP A 176 -10.30 -15.33 -13.96
N ILE A 177 -10.37 -14.41 -14.93
CA ILE A 177 -10.84 -13.03 -14.71
C ILE A 177 -12.27 -12.97 -14.20
N ASN A 178 -13.15 -13.89 -14.62
CA ASN A 178 -14.52 -13.96 -14.08
C ASN A 178 -14.51 -14.09 -12.55
N PHE A 179 -13.64 -14.94 -11.99
CA PHE A 179 -13.49 -15.08 -10.55
C PHE A 179 -12.69 -13.92 -9.94
N VAL A 180 -11.50 -13.63 -10.48
CA VAL A 180 -10.55 -12.69 -9.86
C VAL A 180 -11.10 -11.26 -9.82
N SER A 181 -11.84 -10.83 -10.84
CA SER A 181 -12.44 -9.49 -10.90
C SER A 181 -13.60 -9.28 -9.91
N GLU A 182 -14.29 -10.35 -9.52
CA GLU A 182 -15.42 -10.31 -8.60
C GLU A 182 -15.02 -10.61 -7.15
N ASN A 183 -13.94 -11.35 -6.94
CA ASN A 183 -13.43 -11.70 -5.61
C ASN A 183 -12.99 -10.46 -4.81
N ASN A 184 -13.04 -10.57 -3.48
CA ASN A 184 -12.60 -9.54 -2.54
C ASN A 184 -11.08 -9.48 -2.33
N TYR A 185 -10.32 -10.51 -2.73
CA TYR A 185 -8.87 -10.52 -2.61
C TYR A 185 -8.20 -9.62 -3.66
N PRO A 186 -7.49 -8.53 -3.29
CA PRO A 186 -6.94 -7.59 -4.26
C PRO A 186 -5.86 -8.20 -5.15
N VAL A 187 -5.99 -8.03 -6.47
CA VAL A 187 -5.00 -8.47 -7.45
C VAL A 187 -4.66 -7.33 -8.40
N PHE A 188 -3.36 -7.12 -8.60
CA PHE A 188 -2.80 -6.19 -9.57
C PHE A 188 -1.91 -6.94 -10.54
N ALA A 189 -2.11 -6.79 -11.85
CA ALA A 189 -1.30 -7.47 -12.85
C ALA A 189 -0.98 -6.54 -14.03
N LYS A 190 0.05 -6.88 -14.81
CA LYS A 190 0.33 -6.16 -16.07
C LYS A 190 -0.58 -6.63 -17.19
N GLU A 191 -0.82 -7.94 -17.25
CA GLU A 191 -1.56 -8.58 -18.33
C GLU A 191 -2.58 -9.60 -17.79
N THR A 192 -3.52 -9.97 -18.66
CA THR A 192 -4.48 -11.05 -18.43
C THR A 192 -4.34 -12.09 -19.55
N ILE A 193 -3.98 -13.33 -19.20
CA ILE A 193 -3.69 -14.38 -20.18
C ILE A 193 -4.37 -15.67 -19.74
N PRO A 194 -5.13 -16.37 -20.59
CA PRO A 194 -5.84 -17.59 -20.18
C PRO A 194 -4.90 -18.79 -19.97
N ASN A 195 -3.79 -18.85 -20.72
CA ASN A 195 -2.82 -19.93 -20.60
C ASN A 195 -2.07 -19.87 -19.27
N ALA A 196 -1.86 -21.03 -18.63
CA ALA A 196 -0.97 -21.16 -17.48
C ALA A 196 0.17 -22.13 -17.80
N GLY A 197 1.27 -21.99 -17.06
CA GLY A 197 2.37 -22.94 -17.07
C GLY A 197 2.14 -24.15 -16.15
N ASN A 198 3.23 -24.70 -15.62
CA ASN A 198 3.27 -25.83 -14.71
C ASN A 198 3.58 -25.40 -13.26
N ALA A 199 3.32 -26.28 -12.30
CA ALA A 199 3.69 -26.07 -10.90
C ALA A 199 5.12 -26.55 -10.63
N LEU A 200 6.13 -25.78 -11.02
CA LEU A 200 7.53 -26.25 -10.97
C LEU A 200 8.23 -25.87 -9.66
N GLY A 201 7.96 -24.68 -9.12
CA GLY A 201 8.59 -24.20 -7.87
C GLY A 201 10.10 -23.96 -8.00
N LEU A 202 10.58 -23.60 -9.19
CA LEU A 202 12.01 -23.45 -9.50
C LEU A 202 12.53 -22.01 -9.38
N GLY A 203 11.64 -21.07 -9.10
CA GLY A 203 11.98 -19.67 -8.90
C GLY A 203 12.57 -19.37 -7.52
N LYS A 204 12.59 -18.09 -7.17
CA LYS A 204 13.22 -17.59 -5.93
C LYS A 204 12.22 -16.78 -5.12
N VAL A 205 12.21 -17.01 -3.82
CA VAL A 205 11.40 -16.25 -2.85
C VAL A 205 12.34 -15.46 -1.95
N ASN A 206 11.90 -14.31 -1.46
CA ASN A 206 12.65 -13.43 -0.57
C ASN A 206 13.95 -12.88 -1.16
N ILE A 207 13.96 -12.55 -2.45
CA ILE A 207 15.11 -11.90 -3.12
C ILE A 207 14.79 -10.46 -3.54
N PRO A 208 15.76 -9.53 -3.55
CA PRO A 208 15.56 -8.23 -4.17
C PRO A 208 15.17 -8.37 -5.64
N ILE A 209 14.07 -7.74 -6.03
CA ILE A 209 13.56 -7.76 -7.40
C ILE A 209 13.92 -6.46 -8.10
N LYS A 210 14.60 -6.57 -9.24
CA LYS A 210 14.87 -5.44 -10.14
C LYS A 210 13.76 -5.26 -11.16
N ILE A 211 13.24 -4.04 -11.22
CA ILE A 211 12.27 -3.59 -12.20
C ILE A 211 12.97 -2.58 -13.12
N SER A 212 13.15 -2.98 -14.39
CA SER A 212 13.81 -2.19 -15.43
C SER A 212 12.94 -1.02 -15.92
N GLU A 213 12.60 -0.13 -15.00
CA GLU A 213 12.04 1.18 -15.30
C GLU A 213 13.14 2.26 -15.34
N THR A 214 12.77 3.48 -15.75
CA THR A 214 13.67 4.64 -15.76
C THR A 214 13.14 5.70 -14.79
N PRO A 215 13.79 5.93 -13.63
CA PRO A 215 14.95 5.19 -13.09
C PRO A 215 14.62 3.76 -12.62
N GLU A 216 15.64 2.90 -12.50
CA GLU A 216 15.47 1.51 -12.01
C GLU A 216 14.85 1.49 -10.61
N ILE A 217 13.93 0.55 -10.38
CA ILE A 217 13.32 0.32 -9.08
C ILE A 217 13.77 -1.05 -8.56
N ILE A 218 14.23 -1.09 -7.31
CA ILE A 218 14.58 -2.34 -6.61
C ILE A 218 13.59 -2.52 -5.46
N ILE A 219 12.80 -3.58 -5.53
CA ILE A 219 11.83 -3.96 -4.50
C ILE A 219 12.47 -5.01 -3.60
N LYS A 220 12.52 -4.75 -2.30
CA LYS A 220 13.08 -5.65 -1.30
C LYS A 220 11.98 -6.17 -0.38
N ASN A 221 12.26 -7.28 0.29
CA ASN A 221 11.38 -7.75 1.37
C ASN A 221 11.31 -6.71 2.48
N GLY A 222 10.11 -6.49 3.01
CA GLY A 222 9.85 -5.49 4.04
C GLY A 222 9.61 -4.07 3.51
N ASP A 223 9.88 -3.79 2.23
CA ASP A 223 9.39 -2.56 1.59
C ASP A 223 7.87 -2.50 1.64
N PHE A 224 7.30 -1.34 1.40
CA PHE A 224 5.87 -1.14 1.43
C PHE A 224 5.29 -0.97 0.02
N ILE A 225 4.15 -1.59 -0.22
CA ILE A 225 3.35 -1.34 -1.42
C ILE A 225 1.96 -0.85 -1.02
N PHE A 226 1.46 0.11 -1.79
CA PHE A 226 0.06 0.51 -1.79
C PHE A 226 -0.49 0.40 -3.21
N GLY A 227 -1.59 -0.33 -3.36
CA GLY A 227 -2.30 -0.50 -4.61
C GLY A 227 -3.75 -0.07 -4.48
N ASP A 228 -4.27 0.66 -5.46
CA ASP A 228 -5.69 0.94 -5.62
C ASP A 228 -6.06 1.01 -7.11
N LYS A 229 -7.27 1.48 -7.43
CA LYS A 229 -7.75 1.57 -8.80
C LYS A 229 -6.86 2.43 -9.72
N SER A 230 -6.09 3.36 -9.17
CA SER A 230 -5.20 4.22 -9.95
C SER A 230 -3.87 3.56 -10.29
N GLY A 231 -3.45 2.52 -9.56
CA GLY A 231 -2.21 1.79 -9.82
C GLY A 231 -1.53 1.32 -8.54
N VAL A 232 -0.24 1.00 -8.65
CA VAL A 232 0.59 0.47 -7.57
C VAL A 232 1.78 1.39 -7.32
N VAL A 233 2.01 1.73 -6.06
CA VAL A 233 3.14 2.54 -5.60
C VAL A 233 3.99 1.74 -4.63
N HIS A 234 5.29 1.70 -4.88
CA HIS A 234 6.33 1.16 -4.02
C HIS A 234 6.97 2.27 -3.17
N VAL A 235 7.17 1.98 -1.89
CA VAL A 235 7.85 2.86 -0.93
C VAL A 235 8.94 2.04 -0.22
N PRO A 236 10.23 2.41 -0.37
CA PRO A 236 11.30 1.79 0.41
C PRO A 236 11.03 1.90 1.91
N GLN A 237 11.30 0.82 2.66
CA GLN A 237 11.00 0.78 4.10
C GLN A 237 11.63 1.94 4.89
N GLU A 238 12.84 2.37 4.50
CA GLU A 238 13.58 3.45 5.12
C GLU A 238 12.92 4.83 4.95
N LEU A 239 12.08 4.99 3.92
CA LEU A 239 11.36 6.23 3.65
C LEU A 239 9.92 6.20 4.16
N PHE A 240 9.41 5.04 4.59
CA PHE A 240 8.00 4.83 4.90
C PHE A 240 7.43 5.89 5.84
N CYS A 241 8.11 6.14 6.98
CA CYS A 241 7.62 7.07 7.98
C CYS A 241 7.50 8.50 7.43
N ASP A 242 8.54 8.97 6.74
CA ASP A 242 8.55 10.33 6.17
C ASP A 242 7.51 10.46 5.04
N VAL A 243 7.31 9.41 4.24
CA VAL A 243 6.28 9.36 3.18
C VAL A 243 4.87 9.36 3.77
N MET A 244 4.61 8.62 4.85
CA MET A 244 3.29 8.62 5.51
C MET A 244 2.97 9.97 6.15
N ILE A 245 3.93 10.59 6.82
CA ILE A 245 3.79 11.96 7.32
C ILE A 245 3.49 12.93 6.17
N LYS A 246 4.25 12.84 5.07
CA LYS A 246 4.06 13.73 3.93
C LYS A 246 2.71 13.49 3.22
N THR A 247 2.25 12.24 3.17
CA THR A 247 0.92 11.87 2.69
C THR A 247 -0.17 12.54 3.52
N LEU A 248 -0.03 12.51 4.85
CA LEU A 248 -0.97 13.17 5.77
C LEU A 248 -1.02 14.69 5.52
N GLU A 249 0.14 15.34 5.35
CA GLU A 249 0.22 16.77 4.99
C GLU A 249 -0.47 17.08 3.66
N ILE A 250 -0.22 16.26 2.63
CA ILE A 250 -0.83 16.45 1.30
C ILE A 250 -2.35 16.33 1.39
N LYS A 251 -2.86 15.29 2.04
CA LYS A 251 -4.30 15.07 2.23
C LYS A 251 -4.96 16.23 2.98
N ALA A 252 -4.28 16.76 3.99
CA ALA A 252 -4.71 17.90 4.76
C ALA A 252 -4.78 19.18 3.89
N ASN A 253 -3.79 19.41 3.05
CA ASN A 253 -3.74 20.56 2.14
C ASN A 253 -4.78 20.47 1.02
N GLU A 254 -4.91 19.31 0.37
CA GLU A 254 -5.90 19.09 -0.69
C GLU A 254 -7.33 19.31 -0.20
N THR A 255 -7.63 18.96 1.04
CA THR A 255 -8.94 19.22 1.64
C THR A 255 -9.23 20.72 1.76
N ASN A 256 -8.22 21.51 2.10
CA ASN A 256 -8.34 22.98 2.13
C ASN A 256 -8.54 23.53 0.71
N ILE A 257 -7.76 23.04 -0.26
CA ILE A 257 -7.89 23.43 -1.67
C ILE A 257 -9.29 23.12 -2.20
N ILE A 258 -9.81 21.91 -1.96
CA ILE A 258 -11.17 21.53 -2.36
C ILE A 258 -12.22 22.43 -1.69
N SER A 259 -12.02 22.79 -0.42
CA SER A 259 -12.93 23.72 0.27
C SER A 259 -12.95 25.10 -0.39
N GLU A 260 -11.81 25.61 -0.86
CA GLU A 260 -11.74 26.92 -1.54
C GLU A 260 -12.31 26.85 -2.96
N ILE A 261 -12.09 25.75 -3.68
CA ILE A 261 -12.72 25.51 -4.99
C ILE A 261 -14.25 25.52 -4.86
N LYS A 262 -14.78 24.85 -3.83
CA LYS A 262 -16.23 24.83 -3.56
C LYS A 262 -16.81 26.21 -3.22
N LYS A 263 -15.98 27.16 -2.79
CA LYS A 263 -16.35 28.57 -2.59
C LYS A 263 -16.25 29.41 -3.87
N GLY A 264 -15.94 28.79 -5.01
CA GLY A 264 -15.85 29.44 -6.31
C GLY A 264 -14.47 30.02 -6.67
N LYS A 265 -13.44 29.81 -5.83
CA LYS A 265 -12.08 30.26 -6.18
C LYS A 265 -11.47 29.35 -7.26
N PRO A 266 -10.92 29.90 -8.36
CA PRO A 266 -10.22 29.11 -9.36
C PRO A 266 -9.00 28.38 -8.78
N LEU A 267 -8.78 27.13 -9.19
CA LEU A 267 -7.64 26.33 -8.72
C LEU A 267 -6.30 27.01 -9.02
N SER A 268 -6.14 27.62 -10.20
CA SER A 268 -4.93 28.35 -10.59
C SER A 268 -4.56 29.44 -9.59
N GLN A 269 -5.54 30.19 -9.08
CA GLN A 269 -5.33 31.21 -8.06
C GLN A 269 -4.97 30.59 -6.70
N ILE A 270 -5.66 29.53 -6.30
CA ILE A 270 -5.41 28.84 -5.02
C ILE A 270 -3.98 28.29 -4.97
N VAL A 271 -3.50 27.69 -6.07
CA VAL A 271 -2.12 27.18 -6.16
C VAL A 271 -1.08 28.24 -6.53
N GLY A 272 -1.50 29.50 -6.66
CA GLY A 272 -0.61 30.64 -6.88
C GLY A 272 0.05 30.67 -8.27
N LEU A 273 -0.59 30.12 -9.30
CA LEU A 273 -0.14 30.30 -10.67
C LEU A 273 -0.38 31.77 -11.06
N LYS A 274 0.69 32.44 -11.48
CA LYS A 274 0.61 33.77 -12.09
C LYS A 274 0.34 33.59 -13.58
N ASP A 275 -0.55 34.40 -14.14
CA ASP A 275 -0.68 34.50 -15.59
C ASP A 275 0.67 34.97 -16.15
N LYS A 276 1.26 34.18 -17.04
CA LYS A 276 2.48 34.55 -17.78
C LYS A 276 2.16 35.46 -18.98
N LEU A 277 1.04 36.19 -18.92
CA LEU A 277 0.62 37.10 -19.98
C LEU A 277 1.12 38.51 -19.66
N GLU A 278 2.43 38.71 -19.80
CA GLU A 278 3.10 39.98 -20.13
C GLU A 278 4.30 39.68 -21.03
#